data_AF-A0A2G2YYM4-F1
#
_entry.id   AF-A0A2G2YYM4-F1
#
_cell.length_a   1.000
_cell.length_b   1.000
_cell.length_c   1.000
_cell.angle_alpha   90.00
_cell.angle_beta   90.00
_cell.angle_gamma   90.00
#
_symmetry.space_group_name_H-M   'P 1'
#
loop_
_entity.id
_entity.type
_entity.pdbx_description
1 polymer ?
#
loop_
_entity_poly.entity_id
_entity_poly.type
_entity_poly.pdbx_seq_one_letter_code
_entity_poly.pdbx_strand_id
1 'polypeptide(L)'
;MGRGSTIKDLCGNVWDVSVEKSKDGEVFFIGKEWEDFIKYHPLQSGYVLIFTYKGDSSFTVKVFSTNACKNSVAMNIEKIKGRDHVRYKY
;
A
#
# COMPACT_ATOMS: atom_id res chain seq x y z
N MET A 1 19.52 -14.31 -6.23
CA MET A 1 18.30 -14.46 -5.42
C MET A 1 17.99 -13.10 -4.82
N GLY A 2 16.95 -12.42 -5.29
CA GLY A 2 16.50 -11.17 -4.66
C GLY A 2 16.08 -11.47 -3.23
N ARG A 3 16.53 -10.66 -2.27
CA ARG A 3 16.08 -10.78 -0.87
C ARG A 3 14.59 -10.40 -0.87
N GLY A 4 13.72 -11.33 -0.48
CA GLY A 4 12.30 -11.03 -0.31
C GLY A 4 12.13 -9.87 0.66
N SER A 5 11.27 -8.92 0.32
CA SER A 5 10.96 -7.77 1.16
C SER A 5 9.48 -7.77 1.50
N THR A 6 9.12 -7.26 2.66
CA THR A 6 7.72 -7.26 3.11
C THR A 6 7.18 -5.85 3.18
N ILE A 7 5.98 -5.63 2.67
CA ILE A 7 5.20 -4.42 2.90
C ILE A 7 4.06 -4.77 3.84
N LYS A 8 3.91 -4.00 4.91
CA LYS A 8 2.76 -4.06 5.81
C LYS A 8 1.88 -2.83 5.62
N ASP A 9 0.61 -3.06 5.31
CA ASP A 9 -0.38 -1.98 5.19
C ASP A 9 -0.97 -1.60 6.57
N LEU A 10 -1.82 -0.57 6.59
CA LEU A 10 -2.50 -0.14 7.82
C LEU A 10 -3.63 -1.09 8.26
N CYS A 11 -4.13 -1.96 7.38
CA CYS A 11 -5.09 -3.02 7.71
C CYS A 11 -4.42 -4.19 8.46
N GLY A 12 -3.09 -4.25 8.42
CA GLY A 12 -2.27 -5.33 8.97
C GLY A 12 -2.00 -6.46 7.98
N ASN A 13 -2.36 -6.30 6.70
CA ASN A 13 -1.98 -7.23 5.64
C ASN A 13 -0.47 -7.13 5.37
N VAL A 14 0.12 -8.26 4.98
CA VAL A 14 1.54 -8.37 4.65
C VAL A 14 1.64 -8.82 3.19
N TRP A 15 2.50 -8.15 2.44
CA TRP A 15 2.69 -8.33 1.01
C TRP A 15 4.17 -8.66 0.75
N ASP A 16 4.43 -9.84 0.18
CA ASP A 16 5.78 -10.34 -0.12
C ASP A 16 6.22 -9.82 -1.48
N VAL A 17 6.89 -8.66 -1.48
CA VAL A 17 7.30 -7.98 -2.70
C VAL A 17 8.77 -8.19 -3.01
N SER A 18 9.11 -8.10 -4.29
CA SER A 18 10.49 -8.03 -4.71
C SER A 18 10.90 -6.57 -4.83
N VAL A 19 12.05 -6.23 -4.25
CA VAL A 19 12.61 -4.89 -4.28
C VAL A 19 13.90 -4.94 -5.07
N GLU A 20 13.94 -4.18 -6.16
CA GLU A 20 15.13 -4.00 -6.97
C GLU A 20 15.64 -2.57 -6.84
N LYS A 21 16.95 -2.39 -6.95
CA LYS A 21 17.59 -1.09 -6.92
C LYS A 21 18.31 -0.86 -8.24
N SER A 22 18.02 0.23 -8.93
CA SER A 22 18.79 0.60 -10.13
C SER A 22 20.19 1.08 -9.75
N LYS A 23 21.04 1.22 -10.77
CA LYS A 23 22.39 1.77 -10.62
C LYS A 23 22.36 3.23 -10.13
N ASP A 24 21.31 3.97 -10.48
CA ASP A 24 21.11 5.37 -10.12
C ASP A 24 20.49 5.54 -8.72
N GLY A 25 20.21 4.43 -8.04
CA GLY A 25 19.73 4.40 -6.67
C GLY A 25 18.22 4.43 -6.52
N GLU A 26 17.47 4.40 -7.63
CA GLU A 26 16.02 4.26 -7.61
C GLU A 26 15.62 2.87 -7.12
N VAL A 27 14.48 2.79 -6.44
CA VAL A 27 13.98 1.55 -5.84
C VAL A 27 12.67 1.20 -6.52
N PHE A 28 12.59 -0.04 -7.01
CA PHE A 28 11.44 -0.58 -7.71
C PHE A 28 10.83 -1.72 -6.89
N PHE A 29 9.54 -1.58 -6.60
CA PHE A 29 8.72 -2.68 -6.11
C PHE A 29 8.14 -3.41 -7.32
N ILE A 30 8.42 -4.71 -7.42
CA ILE A 30 8.04 -5.53 -8.57
C ILE A 30 7.46 -6.88 -8.12
N GLY A 31 6.85 -7.57 -9.08
CA GLY A 31 6.30 -8.90 -8.91
C GLY A 31 4.80 -8.90 -8.63
N LYS A 32 4.22 -10.11 -8.67
CA LYS A 32 2.77 -10.32 -8.59
C LYS A 32 2.14 -9.75 -7.32
N GLU A 33 2.79 -9.94 -6.17
CA GLU A 33 2.26 -9.44 -4.89
C GLU A 33 2.23 -7.91 -4.84
N TRP A 34 3.12 -7.23 -5.55
CA TRP A 34 3.05 -5.78 -5.71
C TRP A 34 1.86 -5.39 -6.60
N GLU A 35 1.64 -6.08 -7.72
CA GLU A 35 0.44 -5.83 -8.54
C GLU A 35 -0.86 -6.08 -7.77
N ASP A 36 -0.89 -7.13 -6.95
CA ASP A 36 -2.06 -7.48 -6.15
C ASP A 36 -2.28 -6.47 -5.02
N PHE A 37 -1.21 -5.92 -4.43
CA PHE A 37 -1.29 -4.76 -3.53
C PHE A 37 -1.94 -3.55 -4.22
N ILE A 38 -1.53 -3.23 -5.46
CA ILE A 38 -2.11 -2.13 -6.27
C ILE A 38 -3.57 -2.41 -6.67
N LYS A 39 -4.01 -3.66 -6.81
CA LYS A 39 -5.42 -3.98 -7.08
C LYS A 39 -6.26 -3.93 -5.80
N TYR A 40 -5.71 -4.35 -4.68
CA TYR A 40 -6.39 -4.38 -3.38
C TYR A 40 -6.63 -2.96 -2.84
N HIS A 41 -5.65 -2.07 -3.02
CA HIS A 41 -5.82 -0.65 -2.78
C HIS A 41 -6.15 0.03 -4.10
N PRO A 42 -7.37 0.56 -4.35
CA PRO A 42 -7.74 1.16 -5.63
C PRO A 42 -7.02 2.51 -5.84
N LEU A 43 -5.70 2.45 -6.02
CA LEU A 43 -4.83 3.59 -6.22
C LEU A 43 -5.15 4.22 -7.57
N GLN A 44 -5.26 5.54 -7.57
CA GLN A 44 -5.46 6.33 -8.78
C GLN A 44 -4.30 7.29 -8.95
N SER A 45 -4.19 7.86 -10.15
CA SER A 45 -3.25 8.95 -10.40
C SER A 45 -3.44 10.06 -9.35
N GLY A 46 -2.32 10.54 -8.80
CA GLY A 46 -2.30 11.50 -7.71
C GLY A 46 -2.25 10.88 -6.31
N TYR A 47 -2.43 9.59 -6.11
CA TYR A 47 -2.22 9.02 -4.77
C TYR A 47 -0.74 9.06 -4.39
N VAL A 48 -0.46 9.37 -3.12
CA VAL A 48 0.88 9.42 -2.54
C VAL A 48 1.06 8.24 -1.60
N LEU A 49 2.11 7.45 -1.83
CA LEU A 49 2.48 6.33 -0.98
C LEU A 49 3.74 6.70 -0.18
N ILE A 50 3.67 6.53 1.14
CA ILE A 50 4.82 6.73 2.03
C ILE A 50 5.25 5.38 2.58
N PHE A 51 6.44 4.93 2.16
CA PHE A 51 7.09 3.74 2.69
C PHE A 51 8.01 4.13 3.85
N THR A 52 7.81 3.51 5.00
CA THR A 52 8.73 3.64 6.15
C THR A 52 9.51 2.35 6.29
N TYR A 53 10.82 2.43 6.13
CA TYR A 53 11.72 1.29 6.36
C TYR A 53 11.78 0.95 7.86
N LYS A 54 11.62 -0.32 8.18
CA LYS A 54 11.61 -0.84 9.56
C LYS A 54 12.83 -1.68 9.91
N GLY A 55 13.77 -1.86 8.98
CA GLY A 55 14.84 -2.86 9.11
C GLY A 55 14.47 -4.18 8.44
N ASP A 56 15.44 -5.08 8.31
CA ASP A 56 15.26 -6.46 7.80
C ASP A 56 14.42 -6.58 6.52
N SER A 57 14.64 -5.67 5.56
CA SER A 57 13.87 -5.63 4.31
C SER A 57 12.35 -5.51 4.52
N SER A 58 11.91 -4.94 5.65
CA SER A 58 10.52 -4.71 5.98
C SER A 58 10.14 -3.24 5.91
N PHE A 59 8.95 -2.98 5.38
CA PHE A 59 8.42 -1.65 5.17
C PHE A 59 6.98 -1.58 5.67
N THR A 60 6.59 -0.45 6.25
CA THR A 60 5.16 -0.11 6.42
C THR A 60 4.77 0.90 5.36
N VAL A 61 3.58 0.77 4.78
CA VAL A 61 3.08 1.70 3.76
C VAL A 61 1.87 2.49 4.27
N LYS A 62 1.86 3.79 4.00
CA LYS A 62 0.69 4.67 4.17
C LYS A 62 0.27 5.21 2.80
N VAL A 63 -1.02 5.17 2.51
CA VAL A 63 -1.60 5.62 1.25
C VAL A 63 -2.42 6.88 1.50
N PHE A 64 -2.14 7.94 0.75
CA PHE A 64 -2.86 9.21 0.82
C PHE A 64 -3.45 9.55 -0.55
N SER A 65 -4.72 9.94 -0.60
CA SER A 65 -5.32 10.48 -1.83
C SER A 65 -5.00 11.97 -1.94
N THR A 66 -4.57 12.47 -3.11
CA THR A 66 -4.41 13.92 -3.33
C THR A 66 -5.72 14.70 -3.28
N ASN A 67 -6.87 14.04 -3.41
CA ASN A 67 -8.18 14.67 -3.22
C ASN A 67 -8.52 14.88 -1.73
N ALA A 68 -7.72 14.36 -0.79
CA ALA A 68 -8.00 14.44 0.64
C ALA A 68 -7.90 15.85 1.23
N CYS A 69 -7.37 16.84 0.49
CA CYS A 69 -7.47 18.25 0.93
C CYS A 69 -8.90 18.81 0.81
N LYS A 70 -9.84 18.09 0.16
CA LYS A 70 -11.27 18.44 0.13
C LYS A 70 -12.19 17.49 0.89
N ASN A 71 -11.68 16.36 1.38
CA ASN A 71 -12.41 15.48 2.29
C ASN A 71 -11.39 14.85 3.22
N SER A 72 -11.14 15.53 4.34
CA SER A 72 -10.42 14.98 5.48
C SER A 72 -11.27 13.87 6.11
N VAL A 73 -11.24 12.70 5.48
CA VAL A 73 -11.37 11.44 6.21
C VAL A 73 -10.03 10.77 6.03
N ALA A 74 -9.15 10.95 7.01
CA ALA A 74 -8.14 9.94 7.27
C ALA A 74 -8.89 8.61 7.21
N MET A 75 -8.47 7.71 6.33
CA MET A 75 -9.05 6.37 6.27
C MET A 75 -8.71 5.71 7.60
N ASN A 76 -9.56 5.95 8.61
CA ASN A 76 -9.67 5.15 9.80
C ASN A 76 -10.21 3.83 9.30
N ILE A 77 -9.30 2.93 8.93
CA ILE A 77 -9.62 1.53 8.70
C ILE A 77 -9.84 0.95 10.10
N GLU A 78 -10.94 1.33 10.73
CA GLU A 78 -11.51 0.53 11.79
C GLU A 78 -11.93 -0.78 11.14
N LYS A 79 -11.33 -1.88 11.60
CA LYS A 79 -11.69 -3.23 11.17
C LYS A 79 -13.20 -3.39 11.34
N ILE A 80 -13.95 -3.30 10.24
CA ILE A 80 -15.35 -3.69 10.22
C ILE A 80 -15.36 -5.21 10.37
N LYS A 81 -15.49 -5.65 11.62
CA LYS A 81 -15.86 -7.03 11.91
C LYS A 81 -17.31 -7.20 11.46
N GLY A 82 -17.52 -8.14 10.55
CA GLY A 82 -18.82 -8.72 10.28
C GLY A 82 -19.52 -8.11 9.08
N ARG A 83 -19.91 -9.02 8.17
CA ARG A 83 -20.88 -8.87 7.08
C ARG A 83 -21.84 -7.69 7.29
N ASP A 84 -21.86 -6.76 6.33
CA ASP A 84 -23.00 -6.66 5.43
C ASP A 84 -22.69 -5.78 4.21
N HIS A 85 -23.41 -6.09 3.13
CA HIS A 85 -23.30 -5.59 1.78
C HIS A 85 -23.32 -4.04 1.72
N VAL A 86 -22.18 -3.39 1.44
CA VAL A 86 -22.16 -1.94 1.19
C VAL A 86 -22.27 -1.66 -0.30
N ARG A 87 -23.41 -1.09 -0.70
CA ARG A 87 -23.65 -0.56 -2.05
C ARG A 87 -23.43 0.94 -2.04
N TYR A 88 -22.43 1.42 -2.78
CA TYR A 88 -22.25 2.86 -3.00
C TYR A 88 -23.25 3.33 -4.06
N LYS A 89 -23.99 4.40 -3.77
CA LYS A 89 -24.68 5.22 -4.78
C LYS A 89 -23.90 6.52 -4.96
N TYR A 90 -23.76 6.91 -6.23
CA TYR A 90 -23.06 8.09 -6.73
C TYR A 90 -23.60 9.39 -6.14
#